data_AF-A0A9W9XHL1-F1
#
_entry.id   AF-A0A9W9XHL1-F1
#
_cell.length_a   1.000
_cell.length_b   1.000
_cell.length_c   1.000
_cell.angle_alpha   90.00
_cell.angle_beta   90.00
_cell.angle_gamma   90.00
#
_symmetry.space_group_name_H-M   'P 1'
#
loop_
_entity.id
_entity.type
_entity.pdbx_description
1 polymer ?
#
loop_
_entity_poly.entity_id
_entity_poly.type
_entity_poly.pdbx_seq_one_letter_code
_entity_poly.pdbx_strand_id
1 'polypeptide(L)'
;MSVPGYGKAHLSGSSESEGYEKLENLRRRIDILFAQSTPLYNAFVRCTSHPAFHEMEYGYTDDTIPPITFASHEEAMACAMYALAQVYCDWQPLQFSLDAASGPVTSKLNGWAKTILGIAKGCDPPRYLYEETYNMNMCWIVGLLCLRWPNPDILTYLAQTVLPDLKSTTPALEDTAGALLLFDMVIEMLCSENARGRKVFAVHVVHEDSSDVNAFLLVNRSLHFSIHGYTDDGSFFCDYIPALR
;
A
#
# COMPACT_ATOMS: atom_id res chain seq x y z
N MET A 1 24.98 11.60 -30.46
CA MET A 1 25.24 10.34 -29.73
C MET A 1 23.89 9.72 -29.41
N SER A 2 23.55 8.67 -30.13
CA SER A 2 22.25 8.01 -30.13
C SER A 2 22.22 6.92 -29.06
N VAL A 3 21.28 7.01 -28.13
CA VAL A 3 21.03 5.99 -27.11
C VAL A 3 20.32 4.79 -27.80
N PRO A 4 20.79 3.54 -27.63
CA PRO A 4 20.19 2.39 -28.29
C PRO A 4 18.81 2.08 -27.71
N GLY A 5 17.86 1.76 -28.59
CA GLY A 5 16.49 1.41 -28.24
C GLY A 5 16.41 0.19 -27.33
N TYR A 6 15.62 0.32 -26.27
CA TYR A 6 15.19 -0.82 -25.45
C TYR A 6 14.32 -1.73 -26.30
N GLY A 7 14.90 -2.85 -26.71
CA GLY A 7 14.16 -3.98 -27.27
C GLY A 7 13.15 -4.49 -26.25
N LYS A 8 11.98 -4.90 -26.75
CA LYS A 8 11.00 -5.70 -26.02
C LYS A 8 11.71 -6.88 -25.34
N ALA A 9 11.96 -6.76 -24.05
CA ALA A 9 12.27 -7.91 -23.22
C ALA A 9 10.97 -8.69 -23.04
N HIS A 10 10.69 -9.61 -23.97
CA HIS A 10 9.80 -10.72 -23.65
C HIS A 10 10.47 -11.49 -22.51
N LEU A 11 9.93 -11.37 -21.30
CA LEU A 11 10.28 -12.25 -20.20
C LEU A 11 10.01 -13.69 -20.67
N SER A 12 11.08 -14.46 -20.84
CA SER A 12 10.97 -15.88 -21.16
C SER A 12 10.26 -16.57 -20.00
N GLY A 13 9.29 -17.45 -20.28
CA GLY A 13 8.40 -18.08 -19.30
C GLY A 13 9.06 -18.87 -18.15
N SER A 14 10.38 -19.05 -18.17
CA SER A 14 11.15 -19.59 -17.03
C SER A 14 11.33 -18.58 -15.89
N SER A 15 11.41 -17.28 -16.19
CA SER A 15 11.69 -16.22 -15.21
C SER A 15 10.47 -15.84 -14.38
N GLU A 16 9.29 -15.87 -14.98
CA GLU A 16 8.02 -15.63 -14.27
C GLU A 16 7.75 -16.78 -13.30
N SER A 17 7.87 -18.04 -13.76
CA SER A 17 7.75 -19.27 -12.94
C SER A 17 8.59 -19.21 -11.66
N GLU A 18 9.84 -18.75 -11.77
CA GLU A 18 10.75 -18.60 -10.63
C GLU A 18 10.33 -17.46 -9.68
N GLY A 19 9.82 -16.35 -10.23
CA GLY A 19 9.26 -15.25 -9.45
C GLY A 19 8.05 -15.67 -8.62
N TYR A 20 7.12 -16.43 -9.22
CA TYR A 20 5.95 -16.98 -8.52
C TYR A 20 6.36 -17.86 -7.34
N GLU A 21 7.28 -18.80 -7.59
CA GLU A 21 7.75 -19.72 -6.56
C GLU A 21 8.41 -18.98 -5.40
N LYS A 22 9.18 -17.92 -5.67
CA LYS A 22 9.77 -17.07 -4.64
C LYS A 22 8.73 -16.35 -3.80
N LEU A 23 7.68 -15.80 -4.41
CA LEU A 23 6.59 -15.13 -3.69
C LEU A 23 5.79 -16.13 -2.84
N GLU A 24 5.51 -17.33 -3.34
CA GLU A 24 4.80 -18.37 -2.58
C GLU A 24 5.65 -18.87 -1.39
N ASN A 25 6.94 -19.09 -1.61
CA ASN A 25 7.87 -19.47 -0.55
C ASN A 25 7.99 -18.38 0.52
N LEU A 26 8.03 -17.11 0.11
CA LEU A 26 8.04 -15.98 1.03
C LEU A 26 6.75 -15.93 1.85
N ARG A 27 5.59 -16.06 1.20
CA ARG A 27 4.28 -16.13 1.86
C ARG A 27 4.25 -17.21 2.94
N ARG A 28 4.66 -18.43 2.60
CA ARG A 28 4.70 -19.57 3.53
C ARG A 28 5.62 -19.30 4.72
N ARG A 29 6.77 -18.67 4.49
CA ARG A 29 7.71 -18.31 5.56
C ARG A 29 7.12 -17.26 6.50
N ILE A 30 6.41 -16.28 5.95
CA ILE A 30 5.72 -15.25 6.73
C ILE A 30 4.61 -15.87 7.58
N ASP A 31 3.83 -16.80 7.03
CA ASP A 31 2.80 -17.54 7.78
C ASP A 31 3.40 -18.31 8.97
N ILE A 32 4.53 -18.99 8.75
CA ILE A 32 5.24 -19.71 9.82
C ILE A 32 5.70 -18.76 10.92
N LEU A 33 6.35 -17.65 10.56
CA LEU A 33 6.86 -16.67 11.52
C LEU A 33 5.72 -16.00 12.31
N PHE A 34 4.62 -15.67 11.63
CA PHE A 34 3.45 -15.09 12.28
C PHE A 34 2.78 -16.07 13.25
N ALA A 35 2.62 -17.33 12.85
CA ALA A 35 2.03 -18.39 13.68
C ALA A 35 2.89 -18.75 14.92
N GLN A 36 4.20 -18.52 14.88
CA GLN A 36 5.08 -18.69 16.04
C GLN A 36 4.80 -17.67 17.16
N SER A 37 4.21 -16.51 16.81
CA SER A 37 3.76 -15.54 17.80
C SER A 37 2.32 -15.86 18.24
N THR A 38 2.19 -16.66 19.30
CA THR A 38 0.87 -17.04 19.85
C THR A 38 -0.05 -15.85 20.14
N PRO A 39 0.43 -14.72 20.72
CA PRO A 39 -0.42 -13.55 20.95
C PRO A 39 -0.97 -12.94 19.65
N LEU A 40 -0.12 -12.74 18.64
CA LEU A 40 -0.50 -12.15 17.36
C LEU A 40 -1.40 -13.09 16.56
N TYR A 41 -1.09 -14.39 16.55
CA TYR A 41 -1.93 -15.39 15.91
C TYR A 41 -3.33 -15.41 16.52
N ASN A 42 -3.45 -15.40 17.85
CA ASN A 42 -4.75 -15.35 18.52
C ASN A 42 -5.51 -14.05 18.25
N ALA A 43 -4.81 -12.91 18.23
CA ALA A 43 -5.39 -11.62 17.86
C ALA A 43 -5.93 -11.63 16.43
N PHE A 44 -5.16 -12.19 15.49
CA PHE A 44 -5.55 -12.34 14.10
C PHE A 44 -6.71 -13.34 13.90
N VAL A 45 -6.74 -14.46 14.61
CA VAL A 45 -7.85 -15.43 14.57
C VAL A 45 -9.14 -14.80 15.09
N ARG A 46 -9.08 -14.03 16.19
CA ARG A 46 -10.24 -13.28 16.70
C ARG A 46 -10.75 -12.27 15.67
N CYS A 47 -9.83 -11.57 15.02
CA CYS A 47 -10.14 -10.61 13.97
C CYS A 47 -10.80 -11.27 12.75
N THR A 48 -10.21 -12.34 12.21
CA THR A 48 -10.73 -13.08 11.04
C THR A 48 -12.03 -13.83 11.30
N SER A 49 -12.39 -14.06 12.58
CA SER A 49 -13.70 -14.60 12.95
C SER A 49 -14.84 -13.58 12.86
N HIS A 50 -14.54 -12.30 12.67
CA HIS A 50 -15.55 -11.26 12.54
C HIS A 50 -16.32 -11.42 11.21
N PRO A 51 -17.67 -11.33 11.19
CA PRO A 51 -18.48 -11.53 9.97
C PRO A 51 -18.02 -10.71 8.75
N ALA A 52 -17.47 -9.53 9.01
CA ALA A 52 -16.77 -8.66 8.06
C ALA A 52 -15.81 -9.35 7.09
N PHE A 53 -15.06 -10.33 7.58
CA PHE A 53 -14.07 -11.07 6.80
C PHE A 53 -14.70 -12.09 5.86
N HIS A 54 -15.92 -12.52 6.20
CA HIS A 54 -16.67 -13.53 5.47
C HIS A 54 -17.65 -12.88 4.48
N GLU A 55 -18.11 -11.66 4.77
CA GLU A 55 -18.88 -10.82 3.85
C GLU A 55 -17.94 -10.14 2.84
N MET A 56 -17.39 -10.95 1.93
CA MET A 56 -16.56 -10.51 0.80
C MET A 56 -17.39 -9.95 -0.38
N GLU A 57 -18.69 -9.70 -0.20
CA GLU A 57 -19.60 -9.34 -1.31
C GLU A 57 -19.84 -7.83 -1.46
N TYR A 58 -19.37 -7.01 -0.51
CA TYR A 58 -19.60 -5.57 -0.50
C TYR A 58 -18.27 -4.81 -0.67
N GLY A 59 -18.30 -3.76 -1.48
CA GLY A 59 -17.16 -2.96 -1.96
C GLY A 59 -16.31 -2.29 -0.87
N TYR A 60 -15.46 -1.33 -1.24
CA TYR A 60 -14.57 -0.61 -0.31
C TYR A 60 -15.13 0.74 0.16
N THR A 61 -16.45 0.86 0.33
CA THR A 61 -17.09 2.07 0.88
C THR A 61 -16.99 2.11 2.41
N ASP A 62 -17.16 3.29 3.00
CA ASP A 62 -17.06 3.45 4.46
C ASP A 62 -18.04 2.52 5.21
N ASP A 63 -19.30 2.44 4.75
CA ASP A 63 -20.33 1.59 5.36
C ASP A 63 -20.04 0.08 5.25
N THR A 64 -19.24 -0.33 4.27
CA THR A 64 -18.97 -1.74 3.96
C THR A 64 -17.65 -2.24 4.54
N ILE A 65 -16.86 -1.34 5.14
CA ILE A 65 -15.65 -1.65 5.89
C ILE A 65 -15.98 -1.51 7.38
N PRO A 66 -16.27 -2.62 8.07
CA PRO A 66 -16.49 -2.58 9.51
C PRO A 66 -15.16 -2.43 10.26
N PRO A 67 -15.15 -1.68 11.39
CA PRO A 67 -13.96 -1.47 12.18
C PRO A 67 -13.51 -2.78 12.85
N ILE A 68 -12.20 -3.01 12.85
CA ILE A 68 -11.55 -4.13 13.54
C ILE A 68 -10.68 -3.56 14.66
N THR A 69 -11.02 -3.88 15.90
CA THR A 69 -10.32 -3.38 17.08
C THR A 69 -9.41 -4.45 17.69
N PHE A 70 -8.24 -4.04 18.17
CA PHE A 70 -7.29 -4.90 18.90
C PHE A 70 -7.13 -4.46 20.35
N ALA A 71 -6.52 -5.30 21.18
CA ALA A 71 -6.27 -4.97 22.58
C ALA A 71 -5.16 -3.92 22.73
N SER A 72 -4.21 -3.87 21.78
CA SER A 72 -3.16 -2.86 21.74
C SER A 72 -2.92 -2.35 20.32
N HIS A 73 -2.32 -1.16 20.21
CA HIS A 73 -1.86 -0.59 18.94
C HIS A 73 -0.82 -1.48 18.26
N GLU A 74 0.13 -2.03 19.02
CA GLU A 74 1.16 -2.94 18.50
C GLU A 74 0.55 -4.19 17.85
N GLU A 75 -0.50 -4.78 18.45
CA GLU A 75 -1.22 -5.91 17.86
C GLU A 75 -1.90 -5.52 16.54
N ALA A 76 -2.53 -4.35 16.49
CA ALA A 76 -3.17 -3.83 15.29
C ALA A 76 -2.15 -3.64 14.15
N MET A 77 -1.02 -2.98 14.45
CA MET A 77 0.06 -2.73 13.50
C MET A 77 0.68 -4.03 12.99
N ALA A 78 0.97 -4.99 13.87
CA ALA A 78 1.53 -6.28 13.48
C ALA A 78 0.57 -7.09 12.60
N CYS A 79 -0.74 -7.08 12.90
CA CYS A 79 -1.74 -7.74 12.07
C CYS A 79 -1.94 -7.05 10.72
N ALA A 80 -1.90 -5.71 10.67
CA ALA A 80 -1.97 -4.95 9.44
C ALA A 80 -0.74 -5.18 8.55
N MET A 81 0.46 -5.23 9.14
CA MET A 81 1.70 -5.60 8.43
C MET A 81 1.67 -7.02 7.89
N TYR A 82 1.15 -7.97 8.66
CA TYR A 82 0.96 -9.34 8.18
C TYR A 82 0.01 -9.38 6.98
N ALA A 83 -1.15 -8.71 7.06
CA ALA A 83 -2.08 -8.61 5.95
C ALA A 83 -1.45 -7.95 4.70
N LEU A 84 -0.69 -6.86 4.88
CA LEU A 84 0.04 -6.19 3.80
C LEU A 84 1.03 -7.15 3.13
N ALA A 85 1.78 -7.91 3.91
CA ALA A 85 2.70 -8.90 3.37
C ALA A 85 1.99 -9.96 2.52
N GLN A 86 0.77 -10.37 2.88
CA GLN A 86 -0.05 -11.28 2.07
C GLN A 86 -0.43 -10.65 0.72
N VAL A 87 -0.77 -9.35 0.69
CA VAL A 87 -1.05 -8.61 -0.56
C VAL A 87 0.20 -8.50 -1.46
N TYR A 88 1.38 -8.30 -0.86
CA TYR A 88 2.64 -8.22 -1.60
C TYR A 88 3.14 -9.57 -2.10
N CYS A 89 2.82 -10.66 -1.38
CA CYS A 89 3.12 -12.01 -1.85
C CYS A 89 2.07 -12.56 -2.83
N ASP A 90 0.90 -11.93 -2.92
CA ASP A 90 -0.08 -12.27 -3.95
C ASP A 90 0.38 -11.74 -5.31
N TRP A 91 0.45 -12.65 -6.27
CA TRP A 91 0.83 -12.32 -7.64
C TRP A 91 -0.28 -11.59 -8.38
N GLN A 92 -1.56 -11.84 -8.10
CA GLN A 92 -2.65 -11.22 -8.87
C GLN A 92 -2.59 -9.68 -8.86
N PRO A 93 -2.34 -9.02 -7.71
CA PRO A 93 -1.98 -7.60 -7.64
C PRO A 93 -0.79 -7.17 -8.47
N LEU A 94 0.30 -7.94 -8.45
CA LEU A 94 1.49 -7.63 -9.24
C LEU A 94 1.16 -7.70 -10.72
N GLN A 95 0.52 -8.79 -11.15
CA GLN A 95 0.18 -9.02 -12.52
C GLN A 95 -0.73 -7.92 -13.05
N PHE A 96 -1.76 -7.54 -12.29
CA PHE A 96 -2.64 -6.45 -12.69
C PHE A 96 -1.89 -5.13 -12.86
N SER A 97 -0.93 -4.88 -11.99
CA SER A 97 -0.10 -3.67 -12.05
C SER A 97 0.89 -3.67 -13.22
N LEU A 98 1.30 -4.86 -13.69
CA LEU A 98 2.24 -5.05 -14.80
C LEU A 98 1.54 -5.26 -16.16
N ASP A 99 0.32 -5.78 -16.17
CA ASP A 99 -0.43 -6.11 -17.38
C ASP A 99 -1.09 -4.86 -17.96
N ALA A 100 -0.34 -4.22 -18.84
CA ALA A 100 -0.68 -3.14 -19.76
C ALA A 100 -2.06 -3.25 -20.44
N ALA A 101 -2.57 -4.46 -20.70
CA ALA A 101 -3.68 -4.72 -21.63
C ALA A 101 -5.01 -5.14 -20.98
N SER A 102 -5.10 -5.14 -19.65
CA SER A 102 -6.34 -5.57 -18.98
C SER A 102 -7.32 -4.39 -18.83
N GLY A 103 -8.52 -4.56 -19.41
CA GLY A 103 -9.69 -3.69 -19.21
C GLY A 103 -10.10 -3.59 -17.73
N PRO A 104 -11.29 -3.03 -17.40
CA PRO A 104 -11.69 -2.90 -16.00
C PRO A 104 -11.72 -4.28 -15.36
N VAL A 105 -10.66 -4.59 -14.60
CA VAL A 105 -10.66 -5.77 -13.76
C VAL A 105 -11.73 -5.45 -12.76
N THR A 106 -12.83 -6.19 -12.82
CA THR A 106 -13.72 -6.39 -11.69
C THR A 106 -12.81 -6.86 -10.56
N SER A 107 -12.27 -5.89 -9.81
CA SER A 107 -11.27 -6.08 -8.78
C SER A 107 -11.88 -7.08 -7.82
N LYS A 108 -11.48 -8.35 -7.93
CA LYS A 108 -11.86 -9.34 -6.93
C LYS A 108 -11.46 -8.73 -5.60
N LEU A 109 -12.45 -8.55 -4.74
CA LEU A 109 -12.26 -7.95 -3.43
C LEU A 109 -11.13 -8.73 -2.74
N ASN A 110 -10.02 -8.06 -2.51
CA ASN A 110 -8.91 -8.63 -1.78
C ASN A 110 -9.28 -8.59 -0.29
N GLY A 111 -9.54 -9.76 0.29
CA GLY A 111 -9.87 -9.88 1.70
C GLY A 111 -8.81 -9.27 2.61
N TRP A 112 -7.54 -9.35 2.23
CA TRP A 112 -6.43 -8.72 2.97
C TRP A 112 -6.47 -7.18 2.89
N ALA A 113 -6.86 -6.61 1.75
CA ALA A 113 -7.06 -5.16 1.66
C ALA A 113 -8.20 -4.70 2.56
N LYS A 114 -9.32 -5.44 2.58
CA LYS A 114 -10.46 -5.16 3.46
C LYS A 114 -10.08 -5.29 4.94
N THR A 115 -9.25 -6.27 5.29
CA THR A 115 -8.63 -6.40 6.61
C THR A 115 -7.87 -5.13 6.97
N ILE A 116 -6.89 -4.73 6.16
CA ILE A 116 -6.06 -3.55 6.45
C ILE A 116 -6.93 -2.32 6.69
N LEU A 117 -7.94 -2.08 5.83
CA LEU A 117 -8.84 -0.94 5.97
C LEU A 117 -9.73 -1.03 7.22
N GLY A 118 -10.20 -2.23 7.59
CA GLY A 118 -10.95 -2.44 8.83
C GLY A 118 -10.10 -2.22 10.08
N ILE A 119 -8.85 -2.68 10.08
CA ILE A 119 -7.89 -2.42 11.17
C ILE A 119 -7.62 -0.92 11.28
N ALA A 120 -7.35 -0.28 10.14
CA ALA A 120 -7.16 1.17 10.08
C ALA A 120 -8.37 1.88 10.71
N LYS A 121 -9.58 1.60 10.22
CA LYS A 121 -10.82 2.20 10.74
C LYS A 121 -11.01 1.97 12.26
N GLY A 122 -10.58 0.82 12.79
CA GLY A 122 -10.64 0.52 14.22
C GLY A 122 -9.55 1.20 15.07
N CYS A 123 -8.44 1.64 14.46
CA CYS A 123 -7.37 2.38 15.14
C CYS A 123 -7.67 3.86 15.37
N ASP A 124 -8.73 4.40 14.75
CA ASP A 124 -9.11 5.83 14.73
C ASP A 124 -8.08 6.72 13.96
N PRO A 125 -8.46 7.38 12.85
CA PRO A 125 -7.53 8.13 11.99
C PRO A 125 -6.61 9.13 12.72
N PRO A 126 -7.09 9.96 13.67
CA PRO A 126 -6.23 10.89 14.41
C PRO A 126 -5.01 10.21 15.07
N ARG A 127 -5.16 8.96 15.52
CA ARG A 127 -4.11 8.19 16.18
C ARG A 127 -3.02 7.71 15.23
N TYR A 128 -3.30 7.69 13.92
CA TYR A 128 -2.32 7.26 12.91
C TYR A 128 -1.09 8.15 12.88
N LEU A 129 -1.20 9.42 13.26
CA LEU A 129 -0.12 10.39 13.09
C LEU A 129 0.96 10.31 14.17
N TYR A 130 0.65 9.77 15.34
CA TYR A 130 1.55 9.80 16.50
C TYR A 130 1.75 8.44 17.18
N GLU A 131 0.89 7.45 16.91
CA GLU A 131 1.13 6.08 17.38
C GLU A 131 1.96 5.33 16.34
N GLU A 132 3.23 5.16 16.65
CA GLU A 132 4.20 4.49 15.79
C GLU A 132 4.67 3.18 16.41
N THR A 133 4.89 2.19 15.56
CA THR A 133 5.55 0.94 15.91
C THR A 133 6.72 0.74 14.95
N TYR A 134 7.95 0.78 15.46
CA TYR A 134 9.18 0.70 14.67
C TYR A 134 9.28 1.77 13.55
N ASN A 135 8.93 3.03 13.84
CA ASN A 135 8.89 4.16 12.88
C ASN A 135 7.91 3.96 11.71
N MET A 136 6.93 3.07 11.87
CA MET A 136 5.84 2.86 10.93
C MET A 136 4.53 3.20 11.63
N ASN A 137 3.62 3.82 10.88
CA ASN A 137 2.27 4.10 11.33
C ASN A 137 1.23 3.56 10.33
N MET A 138 -0.04 3.69 10.67
CA MET A 138 -1.11 3.16 9.82
C MET A 138 -1.18 3.84 8.45
N CYS A 139 -0.84 5.14 8.35
CA CYS A 139 -0.75 5.85 7.07
C CYS A 139 0.26 5.18 6.14
N TRP A 140 1.41 4.75 6.66
CA TRP A 140 2.42 4.05 5.87
C TRP A 140 1.91 2.71 5.32
N ILE A 141 1.24 1.90 6.15
CA ILE A 141 0.67 0.61 5.73
C ILE A 141 -0.39 0.79 4.64
N VAL A 142 -1.30 1.75 4.85
CA VAL A 142 -2.38 2.05 3.89
C VAL A 142 -1.81 2.63 2.59
N GLY A 143 -0.76 3.47 2.67
CA GLY A 143 -0.06 3.98 1.50
C GLY A 143 0.56 2.87 0.66
N LEU A 144 1.26 1.92 1.28
CA LEU A 144 1.80 0.75 0.59
C LEU A 144 0.73 -0.14 -0.03
N LEU A 145 -0.41 -0.33 0.65
CA LEU A 145 -1.56 -1.03 0.07
C LEU A 145 -1.99 -0.38 -1.24
N CYS A 146 -2.10 0.95 -1.27
CA CYS A 146 -2.53 1.68 -2.46
C CYS A 146 -1.51 1.61 -3.62
N LEU A 147 -0.21 1.58 -3.31
CA LEU A 147 0.82 1.38 -4.33
C LEU A 147 0.77 -0.02 -4.95
N ARG A 148 0.49 -1.02 -4.11
CA ARG A 148 0.40 -2.41 -4.55
C ARG A 148 -0.92 -2.74 -5.23
N TRP A 149 -1.98 -2.03 -4.85
CA TRP A 149 -3.34 -2.24 -5.31
C TRP A 149 -4.07 -0.89 -5.39
N PRO A 150 -3.83 -0.08 -6.43
CA PRO A 150 -4.41 1.25 -6.61
C PRO A 150 -5.89 1.17 -7.03
N ASN A 151 -6.69 0.47 -6.22
CA ASN A 151 -8.11 0.28 -6.47
C ASN A 151 -8.86 1.62 -6.32
N PRO A 152 -9.68 2.02 -7.31
CA PRO A 152 -10.39 3.30 -7.30
C PRO A 152 -11.29 3.50 -6.07
N ASP A 153 -11.95 2.45 -5.59
CA ASP A 153 -12.86 2.55 -4.44
C ASP A 153 -12.07 2.80 -3.15
N ILE A 154 -10.93 2.11 -2.98
CA ILE A 154 -10.03 2.34 -1.84
C ILE A 154 -9.49 3.76 -1.88
N LEU A 155 -8.98 4.21 -3.04
CA LEU A 155 -8.47 5.58 -3.19
C LEU A 155 -9.55 6.62 -2.90
N THR A 156 -10.78 6.40 -3.36
CA THR A 156 -11.92 7.27 -3.10
C THR A 156 -12.25 7.33 -1.61
N TYR A 157 -12.32 6.17 -0.94
CA TYR A 157 -12.55 6.10 0.51
C TYR A 157 -11.49 6.87 1.29
N LEU A 158 -10.20 6.68 0.96
CA LEU A 158 -9.11 7.37 1.63
C LEU A 158 -9.14 8.88 1.38
N ALA A 159 -9.35 9.30 0.13
CA ALA A 159 -9.37 10.72 -0.23
C ALA A 159 -10.56 11.48 0.35
N GLN A 160 -11.73 10.85 0.45
CA GLN A 160 -12.97 11.51 0.87
C GLN A 160 -13.28 11.35 2.36
N THR A 161 -12.70 10.35 3.03
CA THR A 161 -13.01 10.03 4.44
C THR A 161 -11.78 10.19 5.31
N VAL A 162 -10.74 9.37 5.05
CA VAL A 162 -9.59 9.27 5.96
C VAL A 162 -8.70 10.52 5.93
N LEU A 163 -8.37 11.04 4.74
CA LEU A 163 -7.51 12.22 4.60
C LEU A 163 -8.11 13.49 5.24
N PRO A 164 -9.39 13.83 5.01
CA PRO A 164 -10.03 14.96 5.71
C PRO A 164 -9.96 14.84 7.23
N ASP A 165 -10.22 13.66 7.78
CA ASP A 165 -10.16 13.42 9.22
C ASP A 165 -8.74 13.61 9.77
N LEU A 166 -7.74 13.07 9.07
CA LEU A 166 -6.33 13.27 9.41
C LEU A 166 -5.93 14.75 9.36
N LYS A 167 -6.31 15.49 8.31
CA LYS A 167 -6.04 16.93 8.15
C LYS A 167 -6.72 17.79 9.21
N SER A 168 -7.86 17.34 9.73
CA SER A 168 -8.58 18.03 10.81
C SER A 168 -7.93 17.85 12.20
N THR A 169 -7.02 16.87 12.32
CA THR A 169 -6.29 16.58 13.56
C THR A 169 -5.08 17.51 13.69
N THR A 170 -4.95 18.20 14.82
CA THR A 170 -3.86 19.18 15.03
C THR A 170 -2.47 18.50 14.98
N PRO A 171 -1.60 18.81 14.00
CA PRO A 171 -0.41 18.01 13.65
C PRO A 171 0.82 18.37 14.50
N ALA A 172 0.65 18.61 15.81
CA ALA A 172 1.72 19.15 16.65
C ALA A 172 2.93 18.20 16.87
N LEU A 173 2.90 16.97 16.34
CA LEU A 173 3.85 15.89 16.63
C LEU A 173 4.12 14.98 15.40
N GLU A 174 4.24 15.50 14.18
CA GLU A 174 4.72 14.68 13.05
C GLU A 174 6.24 14.49 13.17
N ASP A 175 6.71 13.31 13.57
CA ASP A 175 8.16 13.05 13.80
C ASP A 175 8.78 11.97 12.91
N THR A 176 8.06 11.23 12.05
CA THR A 176 8.69 10.17 11.21
C THR A 176 8.07 9.91 9.83
N ALA A 177 8.57 8.85 9.16
CA ALA A 177 8.34 8.36 7.78
C ALA A 177 6.86 8.07 7.38
N GLY A 178 5.91 8.36 8.25
CA GLY A 178 4.47 8.35 8.00
C GLY A 178 3.80 9.72 8.14
N ALA A 179 4.57 10.80 7.91
CA ALA A 179 4.09 12.19 7.91
C ALA A 179 2.84 12.33 7.03
N LEU A 180 1.82 13.04 7.53
CA LEU A 180 0.55 13.26 6.84
C LEU A 180 0.79 13.81 5.44
N LEU A 181 1.79 14.69 5.31
CA LEU A 181 2.17 15.33 4.07
C LEU A 181 2.54 14.33 2.95
N LEU A 182 3.29 13.29 3.30
CA LEU A 182 3.67 12.24 2.34
C LEU A 182 2.45 11.42 1.96
N PHE A 183 1.66 11.02 2.96
CA PHE A 183 0.47 10.20 2.73
C PHE A 183 -0.54 10.94 1.83
N ASP A 184 -0.81 12.20 2.14
CA ASP A 184 -1.65 13.09 1.34
C ASP A 184 -1.18 13.17 -0.12
N MET A 185 0.11 13.46 -0.33
CA MET A 185 0.67 13.55 -1.67
C MET A 185 0.56 12.25 -2.44
N VAL A 186 0.86 11.10 -1.82
CA VAL A 186 0.77 9.80 -2.48
C VAL A 186 -0.66 9.49 -2.88
N ILE A 187 -1.64 9.73 -2.00
CA ILE A 187 -3.05 9.48 -2.31
C ILE A 187 -3.55 10.43 -3.40
N GLU A 188 -3.24 11.72 -3.33
CA GLU A 188 -3.60 12.69 -4.37
C GLU A 188 -2.99 12.33 -5.72
N MET A 189 -1.70 11.95 -5.74
CA MET A 189 -1.00 11.49 -6.94
C MET A 189 -1.67 10.26 -7.54
N LEU A 190 -1.93 9.22 -6.74
CA LEU A 190 -2.57 8.00 -7.20
C LEU A 190 -3.98 8.28 -7.74
N CYS A 191 -4.76 9.15 -7.09
CA CYS A 191 -6.07 9.57 -7.59
C CYS A 191 -5.97 10.28 -8.95
N SER A 192 -5.03 11.23 -9.09
CA SER A 192 -4.79 11.96 -10.34
C SER A 192 -4.35 11.03 -11.47
N GLU A 193 -3.42 10.12 -11.22
CA GLU A 193 -2.92 9.20 -12.24
C GLU A 193 -3.98 8.17 -12.65
N ASN A 194 -4.75 7.65 -11.69
CA ASN A 194 -5.86 6.74 -11.99
C ASN A 194 -6.94 7.44 -12.84
N ALA A 195 -7.28 8.70 -12.53
CA ALA A 195 -8.20 9.50 -13.35
C ALA A 195 -7.71 9.78 -14.79
N ARG A 196 -6.40 9.68 -15.02
CA ARG A 196 -5.75 9.80 -16.34
C ARG A 196 -5.63 8.48 -17.08
N GLY A 197 -6.14 7.37 -16.52
CA GLY A 197 -5.94 6.05 -17.11
C GLY A 197 -4.49 5.58 -16.99
N ARG A 198 -3.84 5.89 -15.86
CA ARG A 198 -2.47 5.45 -15.57
C ARG A 198 -2.46 4.61 -14.30
N LYS A 199 -1.76 3.48 -14.37
CA LYS A 199 -1.57 2.55 -13.26
C LYS A 199 -0.16 2.69 -12.72
N VAL A 200 -0.02 3.29 -11.54
CA VAL A 200 1.25 3.41 -10.82
C VAL A 200 1.44 2.16 -9.97
N PHE A 201 2.62 1.53 -10.06
CA PHE A 201 2.95 0.32 -9.29
C PHE A 201 4.16 0.50 -8.36
N ALA A 202 4.94 1.56 -8.56
CA ALA A 202 6.07 1.89 -7.69
C ALA A 202 6.24 3.40 -7.58
N VAL A 203 6.56 3.84 -6.36
CA VAL A 203 6.95 5.21 -6.04
C VAL A 203 8.24 5.14 -5.25
N HIS A 204 9.26 5.87 -5.70
CA HIS A 204 10.53 6.00 -5.02
C HIS A 204 10.72 7.44 -4.57
N VAL A 205 11.11 7.59 -3.32
CA VAL A 205 11.53 8.88 -2.78
C VAL A 205 12.96 9.14 -3.23
N VAL A 206 13.19 10.27 -3.91
CA VAL A 206 14.53 10.69 -4.36
C VAL A 206 15.00 11.81 -3.44
N HIS A 207 16.12 11.57 -2.76
CA HIS A 207 16.73 12.53 -1.83
C HIS A 207 17.86 13.32 -2.49
N GLU A 208 18.09 14.53 -1.98
CA GLU A 208 19.13 15.46 -2.45
C GLU A 208 20.55 14.91 -2.22
N ASP A 209 20.72 14.14 -1.13
CA ASP A 209 21.99 13.51 -0.78
C ASP A 209 21.86 11.98 -0.81
N SER A 210 22.18 11.37 -1.94
CA SER A 210 22.13 9.91 -2.13
C SER A 210 23.15 9.14 -1.27
N SER A 211 24.00 9.84 -0.53
CA SER A 211 25.02 9.27 0.35
C SER A 211 24.56 9.13 1.81
N ASP A 212 23.47 9.78 2.21
CA ASP A 212 22.92 9.65 3.55
C ASP A 212 22.10 8.35 3.66
N VAL A 213 22.65 7.39 4.39
CA VAL A 213 22.06 6.06 4.62
C VAL A 213 20.72 6.15 5.37
N ASN A 214 20.48 7.26 6.08
CA ASN A 214 19.23 7.52 6.78
C ASN A 214 18.24 8.35 5.95
N ALA A 215 18.61 8.80 4.74
CA ALA A 215 17.74 9.62 3.90
C ALA A 215 16.40 8.93 3.62
N PHE A 216 16.41 7.60 3.42
CA PHE A 216 15.19 6.79 3.21
C PHE A 216 14.17 6.91 4.35
N LEU A 217 14.60 7.26 5.57
CA LEU A 217 13.75 7.43 6.75
C LEU A 217 13.24 8.87 6.91
N LEU A 218 13.80 9.82 6.15
CA LEU A 218 13.57 11.26 6.29
C LEU A 218 12.88 11.82 5.05
N VAL A 219 11.61 11.44 4.87
CA VAL A 219 10.82 11.82 3.69
C VAL A 219 10.57 13.34 3.63
N ASN A 220 10.73 14.06 4.74
CA ASN A 220 10.72 15.52 4.82
C ASN A 220 11.96 16.21 4.20
N ARG A 221 12.97 15.45 3.76
CA ARG A 221 14.18 15.95 3.06
C ARG A 221 14.25 15.52 1.61
N SER A 222 13.10 15.15 1.04
CA SER A 222 13.01 14.63 -0.32
C SER A 222 12.97 15.76 -1.34
N LEU A 223 13.65 15.54 -2.48
CA LEU A 223 13.66 16.45 -3.62
C LEU A 223 12.43 16.24 -4.52
N HIS A 224 12.25 14.99 -4.96
CA HIS A 224 11.22 14.56 -5.92
C HIS A 224 10.82 13.10 -5.64
N PHE A 225 9.63 12.70 -6.04
CA PHE A 225 9.19 11.31 -6.15
C PHE A 225 9.39 10.84 -7.59
N SER A 226 9.99 9.68 -7.79
CA SER A 226 9.97 8.96 -9.05
C SER A 226 8.79 8.00 -9.05
N ILE A 227 7.91 8.08 -10.03
CA ILE A 227 6.77 7.18 -10.18
C ILE A 227 6.95 6.30 -11.41
N HIS A 228 6.63 5.02 -11.27
CA HIS A 228 6.69 4.05 -12.35
C HIS A 228 5.32 3.41 -12.55
N GLY A 229 4.93 3.27 -13.80
CA GLY A 229 3.63 2.75 -14.14
C GLY A 229 3.44 2.42 -15.60
N TYR A 230 2.21 2.06 -15.94
CA TYR A 230 1.74 1.84 -17.29
C TYR A 230 0.55 2.75 -17.59
N THR A 231 0.49 3.28 -18.80
CA THR A 231 -0.68 3.97 -19.33
C THR A 231 -1.72 2.97 -19.85
N ASP A 232 -2.94 3.41 -20.11
CA ASP A 232 -4.03 2.59 -20.67
C ASP A 232 -3.69 1.94 -22.03
N ASP A 233 -2.77 2.52 -22.80
CA ASP A 233 -2.31 1.94 -24.07
C ASP A 233 -1.21 0.88 -23.87
N GLY A 234 -0.79 0.67 -22.62
CA GLY A 234 0.24 -0.28 -22.23
C GLY A 234 1.66 0.26 -22.25
N SER A 235 1.87 1.54 -22.56
CA SER A 235 3.19 2.16 -22.55
C SER A 235 3.68 2.36 -21.11
N PHE A 236 4.89 1.88 -20.84
CA PHE A 236 5.60 2.16 -19.60
C PHE A 236 5.94 3.65 -19.48
N PHE A 237 5.78 4.22 -18.29
CA PHE A 237 6.22 5.58 -17.99
C PHE A 237 7.05 5.64 -16.71
N CYS A 238 7.90 6.68 -16.65
CA CYS A 238 8.73 7.02 -15.51
C CYS A 238 8.73 8.55 -15.39
N ASP A 239 7.92 9.06 -14.46
CA ASP A 239 7.73 10.49 -14.26
C ASP A 239 8.33 10.92 -12.92
N TYR A 240 8.74 12.19 -12.84
CA TYR A 240 9.23 12.80 -11.61
C TYR A 240 8.22 13.82 -11.10
N ILE A 241 7.78 13.66 -9.86
CA ILE A 241 6.85 14.55 -9.17
C ILE A 241 7.64 15.34 -8.13
N PRO A 242 7.60 16.69 -8.13
CA PRO A 242 8.23 17.49 -7.08
C PRO A 242 7.75 17.07 -5.70
N ALA A 243 8.69 16.86 -4.77
CA ALA A 243 8.35 16.34 -3.46
C ALA A 243 7.70 17.36 -2.54
N LEU A 244 7.57 18.63 -2.97
CA LEU A 244 6.68 19.70 -2.48
C LEU A 244 6.91 20.99 -3.29
N ARG A 245 5.91 21.88 -3.29
CA ARG A 245 6.05 23.33 -3.56
C ARG A 245 5.75 24.09 -2.28
#